data_AF-A0AA39TGL1-F1
#
_entry.id   AF-A0AA39TGL1-F1
#
_cell.length_a   1.000
_cell.length_b   1.000
_cell.length_c   1.000
_cell.angle_alpha   90.00
_cell.angle_beta   90.00
_cell.angle_gamma   90.00
#
_symmetry.space_group_name_H-M   'P 1'
#
loop_
_entity.id
_entity.type
_entity.pdbx_description
1 polymer ?
#
loop_
_entity_poly.entity_id
_entity_poly.type
_entity_poly.pdbx_seq_one_letter_code
_entity_poly.pdbx_strand_id
1 'polypeptide(L)'
;MRLSVLSFFALPFMSALGEQVPMNSDYTPLTALKPLLSDLLTIESSASIFYSYARELELSKMFEDENSRLTVLVPTNKAVMALARKPHQGPAPIDEGIEITQEQFDKLSKKNVERWVSAHIIPKSPLDLHASVTYETLLDEKSVEFEVKGDGQIIINGDTRIKDIKEAGNGVIYLIDGTISVD
;
A
#
# COMPACT_ATOMS: atom_id res chain seq x y z
N MET A 1 31.72 80.14 -8.58
CA MET A 1 32.39 79.81 -7.31
C MET A 1 31.42 80.08 -6.16
N ARG A 2 30.65 79.06 -5.74
CA ARG A 2 29.87 79.05 -4.50
C ARG A 2 29.77 77.61 -3.99
N LEU A 3 30.23 77.42 -2.75
CA LEU A 3 30.16 76.20 -1.95
C LEU A 3 28.69 75.82 -1.70
N SER A 4 28.38 74.53 -1.74
CA SER A 4 27.34 73.96 -0.90
C SER A 4 27.80 72.57 -0.47
N VAL A 5 28.11 72.44 0.82
CA VAL A 5 28.48 71.21 1.50
C VAL A 5 27.18 70.49 1.86
N LEU A 6 26.96 69.29 1.32
CA LEU A 6 25.89 68.40 1.76
C LEU A 6 26.48 67.39 2.75
N SER A 7 26.16 67.63 4.02
CA SER A 7 26.46 66.77 5.15
C SER A 7 25.52 65.57 5.12
N PHE A 8 26.05 64.36 4.91
CA PHE A 8 25.30 63.12 5.11
C PHE A 8 25.51 62.67 6.56
N PHE A 9 24.45 62.76 7.36
CA PHE A 9 24.37 62.15 8.68
C PHE A 9 24.40 60.62 8.54
N ALA A 10 25.47 59.99 9.04
CA ALA A 10 25.52 58.55 9.25
C ALA A 10 24.79 58.22 10.55
N LEU A 11 23.68 57.47 10.46
CA LEU A 11 23.06 56.85 11.62
C LEU A 11 23.80 55.54 11.93
N PRO A 12 24.18 55.26 13.18
CA PRO A 12 24.73 53.97 13.55
C PRO A 12 23.58 52.96 13.62
N PHE A 13 23.59 51.96 12.73
CA PHE A 13 22.80 50.76 12.89
C PHE A 13 23.44 49.94 14.01
N MET A 14 22.91 50.03 15.24
CA MET A 14 23.25 49.10 16.30
C MET A 14 22.61 47.75 15.98
N SER A 15 23.44 46.80 15.56
CA SER A 15 23.05 45.40 15.42
C SER A 15 22.71 44.85 16.80
N ALA A 16 21.45 44.51 17.03
CA ALA A 16 21.08 43.67 18.16
C ALA A 16 21.77 42.30 17.98
N LEU A 17 22.58 41.90 18.94
CA LEU A 17 23.06 40.54 19.10
C LEU A 17 21.85 39.65 19.38
N GLY A 18 21.27 39.07 18.32
CA GLY A 18 20.44 37.89 18.45
C GLY A 18 21.35 36.73 18.80
N GLU A 19 21.15 36.20 20.00
CA GLU A 19 21.86 35.05 20.54
C GLU A 19 21.64 33.84 19.61
N GLN A 20 22.60 33.58 18.72
CA GLN A 20 22.61 32.36 17.92
C GLN A 20 23.04 31.21 18.83
N VAL A 21 22.09 30.37 19.21
CA VAL A 21 22.38 29.08 19.84
C VAL A 21 23.22 28.28 18.83
N PRO A 22 24.45 27.86 19.16
CA PRO A 22 25.27 27.08 18.26
C PRO A 22 24.55 25.76 17.98
N MET A 23 24.25 25.50 16.71
CA MET A 23 23.72 24.21 16.28
C MET A 23 24.82 23.17 16.55
N ASN A 24 24.63 22.32 17.56
CA ASN A 24 25.55 21.22 17.82
C ASN A 24 25.55 20.31 16.58
N SER A 25 26.71 20.11 15.96
CA SER A 25 26.88 19.46 14.65
C SER A 25 26.77 17.93 14.69
N ASP A 26 26.11 17.38 15.70
CA ASP A 26 25.89 15.93 15.89
C ASP A 26 24.51 15.50 15.37
N TYR A 27 23.99 16.16 14.34
CA TYR A 27 22.80 15.68 13.64
C TYR A 27 23.20 14.49 12.77
N THR A 28 23.12 13.29 13.33
CA THR A 28 22.99 12.09 12.52
C THR A 28 21.54 12.02 12.04
N PRO A 29 21.26 12.13 10.73
CA PRO A 29 19.91 11.86 10.26
C PRO A 29 19.59 10.43 10.68
N LEU A 30 18.58 10.27 11.55
CA LEU A 30 17.96 8.98 11.77
C LEU A 30 17.58 8.47 10.39
N THR A 31 18.24 7.39 9.95
CA THR A 31 17.92 6.69 8.70
C THR A 31 16.40 6.56 8.67
N ALA A 32 15.74 7.22 7.71
CA ALA A 32 14.29 7.29 7.69
C ALA A 32 13.73 5.87 7.79
N LEU A 33 12.97 5.59 8.84
CA LEU A 33 12.22 4.34 8.98
C LEU A 33 11.43 4.16 7.68
N LYS A 34 11.56 2.99 7.04
CA LYS A 34 10.78 2.70 5.83
C LYS A 34 9.29 2.85 6.18
N PRO A 35 8.47 3.47 5.32
CA PRO A 35 7.04 3.58 5.54
C PRO A 35 6.41 2.20 5.71
N LEU A 36 5.33 2.10 6.47
CA LEU A 36 4.59 0.85 6.66
C LEU A 36 3.74 0.54 5.41
N LEU A 37 3.22 -0.69 5.36
CA LEU A 37 2.29 -1.11 4.31
C LEU A 37 1.09 -0.16 4.22
N SER A 38 0.52 0.27 5.36
CA SER A 38 -0.58 1.23 5.42
C SER A 38 -0.23 2.59 4.83
N ASP A 39 0.97 3.12 5.12
CA ASP A 39 1.44 4.39 4.58
C ASP A 39 1.59 4.33 3.06
N LEU A 40 2.23 3.27 2.55
CA LEU A 40 2.42 3.07 1.12
C LEU A 40 1.10 2.89 0.39
N LEU A 41 0.18 2.07 0.92
CA LEU A 41 -1.14 1.85 0.34
C LEU A 41 -1.99 3.12 0.33
N THR A 42 -1.83 4.00 1.31
CA THR A 42 -2.55 5.28 1.39
C THR A 42 -2.18 6.23 0.26
N ILE A 43 -0.90 6.26 -0.15
CA ILE A 43 -0.41 7.16 -1.20
C ILE A 43 -0.40 6.53 -2.59
N GLU A 44 -0.54 5.20 -2.70
CA GLU A 44 -0.51 4.49 -3.96
C GLU A 44 -1.83 4.61 -4.74
N SER A 45 -1.95 5.71 -5.50
CA SER A 45 -3.17 6.04 -6.25
C SER A 45 -3.64 4.93 -7.21
N SER A 46 -2.72 4.14 -7.76
CA SER A 46 -3.06 3.05 -8.68
C SER A 46 -3.70 1.85 -7.99
N ALA A 47 -3.65 1.78 -6.65
CA ALA A 47 -4.18 0.72 -5.80
C ALA A 47 -5.38 1.15 -4.93
N SER A 48 -5.87 2.38 -5.11
CA SER A 48 -6.84 3.00 -4.21
C SER A 48 -8.13 2.19 -4.01
N ILE A 49 -8.62 1.50 -5.04
CA ILE A 49 -9.83 0.67 -4.94
C ILE A 49 -9.57 -0.55 -4.04
N PHE A 50 -8.45 -1.25 -4.23
CA PHE A 50 -8.07 -2.36 -3.36
C PHE A 50 -7.96 -1.89 -1.90
N TYR A 51 -7.27 -0.78 -1.68
CA TYR A 51 -7.06 -0.29 -0.32
C TYR A 51 -8.37 0.20 0.34
N SER A 52 -9.32 0.75 -0.43
CA SER A 52 -10.64 1.09 0.12
C SER A 52 -11.38 -0.14 0.69
N TYR A 53 -11.24 -1.31 0.07
CA TYR A 53 -11.80 -2.55 0.60
C TYR A 53 -11.02 -3.02 1.83
N ALA A 54 -9.70 -3.07 1.73
CA ALA A 54 -8.87 -3.65 2.78
C ALA A 54 -8.88 -2.83 4.08
N ARG A 55 -8.93 -1.50 3.98
CA ARG A 55 -8.93 -0.57 5.13
C ARG A 55 -10.17 -0.68 6.03
N GLU A 56 -11.31 -1.11 5.48
CA GLU A 56 -12.55 -1.26 6.25
C GLU A 56 -12.63 -2.57 7.05
N LEU A 57 -11.64 -3.45 6.88
CA LEU A 57 -11.57 -4.76 7.52
C LEU A 57 -10.66 -4.73 8.75
N GLU A 58 -10.89 -5.66 9.68
CA GLU A 58 -10.03 -5.82 10.86
C GLU A 58 -8.58 -6.19 10.48
N LEU A 59 -8.40 -6.85 9.33
CA LEU A 59 -7.09 -7.23 8.80
C LEU A 59 -6.18 -6.03 8.48
N SER A 60 -6.76 -4.84 8.29
CA SER A 60 -6.00 -3.60 8.05
C SER A 60 -5.02 -3.28 9.17
N LYS A 61 -5.31 -3.73 10.40
CA LYS A 61 -4.42 -3.60 11.56
C LYS A 61 -3.07 -4.27 11.33
N MET A 62 -3.00 -5.34 10.54
CA MET A 62 -1.74 -5.99 10.19
C MET A 62 -0.88 -5.16 9.24
N PHE A 63 -1.48 -4.22 8.49
CA PHE A 63 -0.71 -3.30 7.64
C PHE A 63 -0.05 -2.17 8.44
N GLU A 64 -0.57 -1.88 9.63
CA GLU A 64 -0.06 -0.87 10.57
C GLU A 64 0.88 -1.47 11.65
N ASP A 65 0.88 -2.79 11.82
CA ASP A 65 1.76 -3.47 12.77
C ASP A 65 3.19 -3.57 12.23
N GLU A 66 4.15 -2.95 12.92
CA GLU A 66 5.58 -2.95 12.57
C GLU A 66 6.21 -4.34 12.59
N ASN A 67 5.64 -5.28 13.36
CA ASN A 67 6.15 -6.64 13.49
C ASN A 67 5.57 -7.59 12.44
N SER A 68 4.52 -7.17 11.74
CA SER A 68 3.95 -7.95 10.66
C SER A 68 4.98 -8.15 9.54
N ARG A 69 4.89 -9.30 8.85
CA ARG A 69 5.78 -9.69 7.76
C ARG A 69 4.94 -10.18 6.59
N LEU A 70 4.22 -9.25 5.97
CA LEU A 70 3.23 -9.57 4.95
C LEU A 70 3.76 -9.30 3.56
N THR A 71 3.38 -10.16 2.62
CA THR A 71 3.44 -9.85 1.20
C THR A 71 2.02 -9.57 0.71
N VAL A 72 1.79 -8.39 0.15
CA VAL A 72 0.46 -7.98 -0.34
C VAL A 72 0.49 -7.89 -1.85
N LEU A 73 -0.32 -8.72 -2.51
CA LEU A 73 -0.53 -8.72 -3.96
C LEU A 73 -1.63 -7.71 -4.28
N VAL A 74 -1.24 -6.50 -4.67
CA VAL A 74 -2.16 -5.37 -4.78
C VAL A 74 -2.60 -5.18 -6.22
N PRO A 75 -3.86 -5.51 -6.57
CA PRO A 75 -4.37 -5.29 -7.91
C PRO A 75 -4.49 -3.81 -8.21
N THR A 76 -4.05 -3.42 -9.41
CA THR A 76 -4.30 -2.07 -9.92
C THR A 76 -5.80 -1.79 -10.02
N ASN A 77 -6.19 -0.52 -9.93
CA ASN A 77 -7.57 -0.07 -10.13
C ASN A 77 -8.16 -0.60 -11.43
N LYS A 78 -7.36 -0.64 -12.50
CA LYS A 78 -7.75 -1.21 -13.80
C LYS A 78 -8.12 -2.69 -13.66
N ALA A 79 -7.33 -3.48 -12.95
CA ALA A 79 -7.59 -4.90 -12.72
C ALA A 79 -8.88 -5.11 -11.92
N VAL A 80 -9.08 -4.35 -10.83
CA VAL A 80 -10.31 -4.43 -10.02
C VAL A 80 -11.55 -3.97 -10.81
N MET A 81 -11.40 -2.96 -11.66
CA MET A 81 -12.49 -2.48 -12.52
C MET A 81 -12.88 -3.52 -13.59
N ALA A 82 -11.92 -4.31 -14.08
CA ALA A 82 -12.15 -5.36 -15.07
C ALA A 82 -12.88 -6.60 -14.53
N LEU A 83 -12.98 -6.75 -13.20
CA LEU A 83 -13.76 -7.83 -12.59
C LEU A 83 -15.23 -7.77 -13.05
N ALA A 84 -15.74 -8.92 -13.51
CA ALA A 84 -17.14 -9.10 -13.89
C ALA A 84 -18.10 -8.90 -12.71
N ARG A 85 -17.67 -9.28 -11.50
CA ARG A 85 -18.38 -9.06 -10.24
C ARG A 85 -17.46 -8.36 -9.25
N LYS A 86 -17.98 -7.41 -8.50
CA LYS A 86 -17.19 -6.68 -7.50
C LYS A 86 -17.04 -7.52 -6.23
N PRO A 87 -15.95 -7.32 -5.46
CA PRO A 87 -15.64 -8.15 -4.28
C PRO A 87 -16.80 -8.29 -3.28
N HIS A 88 -17.56 -7.22 -3.05
CA HIS A 88 -18.72 -7.23 -2.15
C HIS A 88 -19.92 -8.05 -2.65
N GLN A 89 -20.03 -8.26 -3.96
CA GLN A 89 -21.16 -8.99 -4.55
C GLN A 89 -21.06 -10.51 -4.35
N GLY A 90 -19.88 -11.03 -4.02
CA GLY A 90 -19.65 -12.47 -3.84
C GLY A 90 -19.99 -13.33 -5.06
N PRO A 91 -19.99 -14.68 -4.90
CA PRO A 91 -20.46 -15.60 -5.92
C PRO A 91 -21.95 -15.38 -6.22
N ALA A 92 -22.42 -15.86 -7.38
CA ALA A 92 -23.84 -15.79 -7.72
C ALA A 92 -24.68 -16.54 -6.65
N PRO A 93 -25.83 -15.99 -6.20
CA PRO A 93 -26.73 -16.71 -5.30
C PRO A 93 -27.13 -18.05 -5.93
N ILE A 94 -27.11 -19.11 -5.13
CA ILE A 94 -27.56 -20.44 -5.55
C ILE A 94 -29.10 -20.48 -5.68
N ASP A 95 -29.77 -19.56 -4.99
CA ASP A 95 -31.22 -19.41 -4.98
C ASP A 95 -31.58 -17.91 -5.09
N GLU A 96 -32.12 -17.50 -6.23
CA GLU A 96 -32.45 -16.11 -6.54
C GLU A 96 -33.67 -15.58 -5.76
N GLY A 97 -34.38 -16.46 -5.03
CA GLY A 97 -35.66 -16.15 -4.36
C GLY A 97 -35.59 -15.81 -2.87
N ILE A 98 -34.42 -15.81 -2.23
CA ILE A 98 -34.30 -15.54 -0.80
C ILE A 98 -34.24 -14.03 -0.55
N GLU A 99 -35.33 -13.47 -0.02
CA GLU A 99 -35.33 -12.11 0.54
C GLU A 99 -34.52 -12.08 1.84
N ILE A 100 -33.40 -11.35 1.83
CA ILE A 100 -32.58 -11.10 3.01
C ILE A 100 -32.79 -9.68 3.52
N THR A 101 -32.58 -9.47 4.82
CA THR A 101 -32.62 -8.12 5.40
C THR A 101 -31.40 -7.30 4.97
N GLN A 102 -31.48 -5.97 5.09
CA GLN A 102 -30.35 -5.08 4.82
C GLN A 102 -29.12 -5.45 5.67
N GLU A 103 -29.32 -5.75 6.95
CA GLU A 103 -28.23 -6.14 7.85
C GLU A 103 -27.55 -7.45 7.42
N GLN A 104 -28.33 -8.42 6.93
CA GLN A 104 -27.79 -9.66 6.38
C GLN A 104 -27.00 -9.40 5.10
N PHE A 105 -27.51 -8.53 4.22
CA PHE A 105 -26.81 -8.13 3.01
C PHE A 105 -25.46 -7.46 3.33
N ASP A 106 -25.44 -6.52 4.27
CA ASP A 106 -24.23 -5.81 4.68
C ASP A 106 -23.19 -6.77 5.28
N LYS A 107 -23.64 -7.73 6.10
CA LYS A 107 -22.77 -8.77 6.67
C LYS A 107 -22.18 -9.69 5.61
N LEU A 108 -22.98 -10.12 4.63
CA LEU A 108 -22.52 -10.94 3.52
C LEU A 108 -21.54 -10.17 2.64
N SER A 109 -21.87 -8.92 2.32
CA SER A 109 -21.01 -7.99 1.58
C SER A 109 -19.64 -7.87 2.24
N LYS A 110 -19.58 -7.57 3.55
CA LYS A 110 -18.32 -7.49 4.29
C LYS A 110 -17.54 -8.81 4.29
N LYS A 111 -18.21 -9.95 4.47
CA LYS A 111 -17.58 -11.28 4.43
C LYS A 111 -16.99 -11.59 3.05
N ASN A 112 -17.66 -11.21 1.97
CA ASN A 112 -17.16 -11.40 0.61
C ASN A 112 -15.92 -10.54 0.35
N VAL A 113 -15.93 -9.29 0.80
CA VAL A 113 -14.77 -8.40 0.74
C VAL A 113 -13.60 -8.98 1.53
N GLU A 114 -13.84 -9.44 2.76
CA GLU A 114 -12.79 -10.05 3.59
C GLU A 114 -12.17 -11.29 2.94
N ARG A 115 -13.01 -12.20 2.43
CA ARG A 115 -12.56 -13.38 1.67
C ARG A 115 -11.68 -12.98 0.49
N TRP A 116 -12.11 -11.99 -0.30
CA TRP A 116 -11.39 -11.52 -1.47
C TRP A 116 -10.06 -10.86 -1.12
N VAL A 117 -10.02 -10.00 -0.09
CA VAL A 117 -8.78 -9.34 0.36
C VAL A 117 -7.79 -10.36 0.94
N SER A 118 -8.26 -11.34 1.73
CA SER A 118 -7.40 -12.38 2.31
C SER A 118 -6.65 -13.21 1.25
N ALA A 119 -7.26 -13.45 0.09
CA ALA A 119 -6.61 -14.15 -1.02
C ALA A 119 -5.44 -13.35 -1.65
N HIS A 120 -5.35 -12.05 -1.36
CA HIS A 120 -4.29 -11.18 -1.86
C HIS A 120 -3.16 -10.98 -0.84
N ILE A 121 -3.21 -11.63 0.32
CA ILE A 121 -2.22 -11.46 1.39
C ILE A 121 -1.55 -12.80 1.65
N ILE A 122 -0.22 -12.81 1.56
CA ILE A 122 0.62 -13.95 1.95
C ILE A 122 1.26 -13.60 3.30
N PRO A 123 1.08 -14.43 4.35
CA PRO A 123 1.61 -14.18 5.70
C PRO A 123 3.11 -14.50 5.81
N LYS A 124 3.88 -14.11 4.79
CA LYS A 124 5.33 -14.28 4.71
C LYS A 124 5.93 -13.15 3.89
N SER A 125 7.02 -12.57 4.39
CA SER A 125 7.82 -11.60 3.66
C SER A 125 9.26 -11.59 4.18
N PRO A 126 10.28 -11.48 3.31
CA PRO A 126 10.19 -11.49 1.84
C PRO A 126 9.83 -12.89 1.29
N LEU A 127 9.35 -12.93 0.05
CA LEU A 127 9.19 -14.17 -0.71
C LEU A 127 10.50 -14.55 -1.38
N ASP A 128 10.83 -15.83 -1.39
CA ASP A 128 11.88 -16.38 -2.25
C ASP A 128 11.23 -16.68 -3.61
N LEU A 129 11.64 -15.94 -4.65
CA LEU A 129 11.13 -16.03 -6.02
C LEU A 129 12.26 -16.36 -7.02
N HIS A 130 13.28 -17.09 -6.58
CA HIS A 130 14.39 -17.52 -7.46
C HIS A 130 14.00 -18.63 -8.46
N ALA A 131 12.93 -19.37 -8.16
CA ALA A 131 12.35 -20.40 -9.02
C ALA A 131 10.82 -20.35 -8.90
N SER A 132 10.12 -21.08 -9.78
CA SER A 132 8.67 -21.19 -9.66
C SER A 132 8.28 -21.82 -8.32
N VAL A 133 7.34 -21.19 -7.61
CA VAL A 133 7.01 -21.53 -6.22
C VAL A 133 5.56 -21.13 -5.90
N THR A 134 4.96 -21.85 -4.95
CA THR A 134 3.61 -21.59 -4.48
C THR A 134 3.62 -21.15 -3.02
N TYR A 135 2.81 -20.15 -2.68
CA TYR A 135 2.63 -19.67 -1.31
C TYR A 135 1.16 -19.67 -0.91
N GLU A 136 0.87 -20.15 0.29
CA GLU A 136 -0.45 -20.01 0.91
C GLU A 136 -0.75 -18.54 1.24
N THR A 137 -2.02 -18.17 1.08
CA THR A 137 -2.54 -16.85 1.44
C THR A 137 -3.21 -16.87 2.81
N LEU A 138 -3.72 -15.73 3.26
CA LEU A 138 -4.57 -15.66 4.45
C LEU A 138 -5.97 -16.25 4.22
N LEU A 139 -6.37 -16.46 2.96
CA LEU A 139 -7.59 -17.20 2.69
C LEU A 139 -7.28 -18.70 2.78
N ASP A 140 -7.99 -19.38 3.68
CA ASP A 140 -7.85 -20.83 3.86
C ASP A 140 -7.97 -21.58 2.53
N GLU A 141 -7.08 -22.57 2.34
CA GLU A 141 -7.01 -23.42 1.14
C GLU A 141 -6.73 -22.65 -0.16
N LYS A 142 -6.34 -21.37 -0.07
CA LYS A 142 -5.96 -20.57 -1.23
C LYS A 142 -4.46 -20.33 -1.25
N SER A 143 -3.85 -20.85 -2.32
CA SER A 143 -2.47 -20.63 -2.69
C SER A 143 -2.33 -19.78 -3.95
N VAL A 144 -1.16 -19.17 -4.10
CA VAL A 144 -0.76 -18.39 -5.29
C VAL A 144 0.55 -18.96 -5.83
N GLU A 145 0.55 -19.31 -7.10
CA GLU A 145 1.72 -19.78 -7.84
C GLU A 145 2.44 -18.60 -8.51
N PHE A 146 3.75 -18.53 -8.32
CA PHE A 146 4.64 -17.59 -8.98
C PHE A 146 5.50 -18.38 -9.95
N GLU A 147 5.42 -18.05 -11.24
CA GLU A 147 6.23 -18.62 -12.29
C GLU A 147 7.27 -17.62 -12.78
N VAL A 148 8.55 -17.97 -12.65
CA VAL A 148 9.65 -17.16 -13.18
C VAL A 148 9.91 -17.54 -14.64
N LYS A 149 9.67 -16.60 -15.57
CA LYS A 149 9.95 -16.78 -16.99
C LYS A 149 11.43 -16.52 -17.28
N GLY A 150 11.92 -17.03 -18.42
CA GLY A 150 13.33 -16.96 -18.79
C GLY A 150 13.87 -15.55 -19.02
N ASP A 151 13.01 -14.56 -19.19
CA ASP A 151 13.35 -13.13 -19.29
C ASP A 151 13.35 -12.42 -17.92
N GLY A 152 13.13 -13.15 -16.83
CA GLY A 152 13.04 -12.62 -15.47
C GLY A 152 11.67 -12.08 -15.09
N GLN A 153 10.68 -12.14 -15.98
CA GLN A 153 9.32 -11.77 -15.66
C GLN A 153 8.66 -12.81 -14.76
N ILE A 154 7.91 -12.36 -13.76
CA ILE A 154 7.15 -13.22 -12.87
C ILE A 154 5.66 -13.17 -13.27
N ILE A 155 5.09 -14.34 -13.50
CA ILE A 155 3.67 -14.55 -13.77
C ILE A 155 3.03 -15.21 -12.55
N ILE A 156 1.90 -14.70 -12.12
CA ILE A 156 1.12 -15.15 -10.99
C ILE A 156 -0.09 -15.91 -11.52
N ASN A 157 -0.30 -17.14 -11.07
CA ASN A 157 -1.41 -18.02 -11.50
C ASN A 157 -1.60 -18.11 -13.03
N GLY A 158 -0.49 -18.05 -13.80
CA GLY A 158 -0.49 -18.23 -15.25
C GLY A 158 -0.84 -16.99 -16.10
N ASP A 159 -1.49 -15.96 -15.57
CA ASP A 159 -1.96 -14.81 -16.37
C ASP A 159 -1.62 -13.41 -15.82
N THR A 160 -1.33 -13.31 -14.53
CA THR A 160 -1.22 -12.03 -13.83
C THR A 160 0.25 -11.60 -13.71
N ARG A 161 0.59 -10.36 -14.03
CA ARG A 161 1.98 -9.87 -14.03
C ARG A 161 2.22 -8.89 -12.90
N ILE A 162 3.43 -8.95 -12.36
CA ILE A 162 3.93 -7.92 -11.43
C ILE A 162 4.30 -6.67 -12.23
N LYS A 163 3.75 -5.53 -11.81
CA LYS A 163 3.93 -4.21 -12.43
C LYS A 163 4.94 -3.35 -11.70
N ASP A 164 4.96 -3.43 -10.38
CA ASP A 164 5.85 -2.67 -9.52
C ASP A 164 6.02 -3.42 -8.18
N ILE A 165 7.12 -3.15 -7.48
CA ILE A 165 7.43 -3.74 -6.17
C ILE A 165 7.81 -2.62 -5.22
N LYS A 166 7.18 -2.56 -4.05
CA LYS A 166 7.46 -1.56 -3.02
C LYS A 166 7.76 -2.24 -1.70
N GLU A 167 8.92 -1.92 -1.15
CA GLU A 167 9.32 -2.42 0.17
C GLU A 167 8.80 -1.49 1.27
N ALA A 168 8.09 -2.07 2.24
CA ALA A 168 7.66 -1.42 3.46
C ALA A 168 8.54 -1.85 4.65
N GLY A 169 8.42 -1.16 5.78
CA GLY A 169 9.06 -1.57 7.03
C GLY A 169 8.57 -2.94 7.56
N ASN A 170 7.32 -3.29 7.27
CA ASN A 170 6.63 -4.49 7.74
C ASN A 170 6.17 -5.45 6.62
N GLY A 171 6.73 -5.31 5.41
CA GLY A 171 6.36 -6.19 4.31
C GLY A 171 6.75 -5.70 2.92
N VAL A 172 6.15 -6.33 1.91
CA VAL A 172 6.37 -5.99 0.51
C VAL A 172 5.03 -5.92 -0.21
N ILE A 173 4.84 -4.88 -1.03
CA ILE A 173 3.72 -4.75 -1.96
C ILE A 173 4.19 -5.16 -3.34
N TYR A 174 3.47 -6.09 -3.97
CA TYR A 174 3.58 -6.36 -5.40
C TYR A 174 2.35 -5.80 -6.09
N LEU A 175 2.51 -4.74 -6.88
CA LEU A 175 1.41 -4.25 -7.71
C LEU A 175 1.21 -5.22 -8.87
N ILE A 176 -0.03 -5.65 -9.12
CA ILE A 176 -0.36 -6.65 -10.13
C ILE A 176 -1.42 -6.13 -11.13
N ASP A 177 -1.34 -6.56 -12.39
CA ASP A 177 -2.30 -6.16 -13.44
C ASP A 177 -3.51 -7.10 -13.60
N GLY A 178 -3.62 -8.10 -12.73
CA GLY A 178 -4.77 -8.98 -12.55
C GLY A 178 -5.24 -9.01 -11.10
N THR A 179 -6.07 -9.99 -10.74
CA THR A 179 -6.56 -10.21 -9.37
C THR A 179 -6.45 -11.68 -9.01
N ILE A 180 -6.32 -12.00 -7.72
CA ILE A 180 -6.39 -13.38 -7.26
C ILE A 180 -7.85 -13.84 -7.19
N SER A 181 -8.21 -14.87 -7.97
CA SER A 181 -9.55 -15.47 -7.95
C SER A 181 -9.83 -16.17 -6.61
N VAL A 182 -11.05 -16.05 -6.11
CA VAL A 182 -11.55 -16.72 -4.89
C VAL A 182 -12.65 -17.75 -5.15
N ASP A 183 -12.97 -17.94 -6.43
CA ASP A 183 -13.94 -18.88 -6.98
C ASP A 183 -13.21 -20.08 -7.63
#